data_AF-A0A973UR93-F1
#
_entry.id   AF-A0A973UR93-F1
#
_cell.length_a   1.000
_cell.length_b   1.000
_cell.length_c   1.000
_cell.angle_alpha   90.00
_cell.angle_beta   90.00
_cell.angle_gamma   90.00
#
_symmetry.space_group_name_H-M   'P 1'
#
loop_
_entity.id
_entity.type
_entity.pdbx_description
1 polymer ?
#
loop_
_entity_poly.entity_id
_entity_poly.type
_entity_poly.pdbx_seq_one_letter_code
_entity_poly.pdbx_strand_id
1 'polypeptide(L)'
;MKRVLGWVCGVLLALAMAFWCVTATADLALSAGLYGTPGTYKVESCYDTNLSGKNSSYDCDGDFTPDGGTASDAEYVELSDTGHDYPDGSEFDARQGIEPETVQRAGFWGVVGELWQVAVSVVVLAVLAYQAIKPRGADRRREDHRREPSRRQKTADRVGYAVLVAVPVGILSWIAMLAEPTP
;
A
#
# COMPACT_ATOMS: atom_id res chain seq x y z
N MET A 1 -19.34 -29.15 -1.05
CA MET A 1 -18.97 -28.11 -2.06
C MET A 1 -18.73 -26.73 -1.44
N LYS A 2 -19.68 -26.12 -0.72
CA LYS A 2 -19.52 -24.76 -0.13
C LYS A 2 -18.26 -24.54 0.73
N ARG A 3 -17.83 -25.56 1.50
CA ARG A 3 -16.60 -25.49 2.33
C ARG A 3 -15.30 -25.55 1.53
N VAL A 4 -15.28 -26.29 0.43
CA VAL A 4 -14.09 -26.42 -0.44
C VAL A 4 -13.95 -25.14 -1.26
N LEU A 5 -15.05 -24.61 -1.80
CA LEU A 5 -15.08 -23.34 -2.51
C LEU A 5 -14.60 -22.19 -1.64
N GLY A 6 -15.07 -22.09 -0.39
CA GLY A 6 -14.59 -21.08 0.55
C GLY A 6 -13.09 -21.18 0.87
N TRP A 7 -12.53 -22.40 0.86
CA TRP A 7 -11.09 -22.61 1.07
C TRP A 7 -10.29 -22.16 -0.15
N VAL A 8 -10.73 -22.52 -1.36
CA VAL A 8 -10.08 -22.10 -2.61
C VAL A 8 -10.13 -20.58 -2.76
N CYS A 9 -11.28 -19.95 -2.52
CA CYS A 9 -11.41 -18.50 -2.52
C CYS A 9 -10.50 -17.84 -1.48
N GLY A 10 -10.41 -18.40 -0.26
CA GLY A 10 -9.54 -17.87 0.79
C GLY A 10 -8.05 -17.96 0.42
N VAL A 11 -7.61 -19.05 -0.21
CA VAL A 11 -6.23 -19.21 -0.68
C VAL A 11 -5.92 -18.24 -1.83
N LEU A 12 -6.83 -18.10 -2.79
CA LEU A 12 -6.68 -17.15 -3.89
C LEU A 12 -6.61 -15.71 -3.37
N LEU A 13 -7.46 -15.35 -2.41
CA LEU A 13 -7.41 -14.04 -1.75
C LEU A 13 -6.06 -13.84 -1.03
N ALA A 14 -5.57 -14.85 -0.31
CA ALA A 14 -4.28 -14.77 0.37
C ALA A 14 -3.12 -14.54 -0.60
N LEU A 15 -3.11 -15.23 -1.74
CA LEU A 15 -2.09 -15.06 -2.78
C LEU A 15 -2.15 -13.67 -3.40
N ALA A 16 -3.35 -13.19 -3.75
CA ALA A 16 -3.53 -11.85 -4.31
C ALA A 16 -3.07 -10.77 -3.32
N MET A 17 -3.44 -10.87 -2.04
CA MET A 17 -3.02 -9.90 -1.03
C MET A 17 -1.53 -9.99 -0.70
N ALA A 18 -0.93 -11.18 -0.75
CA ALA A 18 0.51 -11.33 -0.56
C ALA A 18 1.29 -10.69 -1.72
N PHE A 19 0.83 -10.90 -2.96
CA PHE A 19 1.41 -10.24 -4.13
C PHE A 19 1.28 -8.72 -4.03
N TRP A 20 0.08 -8.22 -3.72
CA TRP A 20 -0.17 -6.79 -3.52
C TRP A 20 0.66 -6.19 -2.39
N CYS A 21 0.85 -6.93 -1.30
CA CYS A 21 1.70 -6.47 -0.20
C CYS A 21 3.16 -6.30 -0.64
N VAL A 22 3.66 -7.17 -1.52
CA VAL A 22 5.04 -7.08 -2.03
C VAL A 22 5.20 -5.86 -2.93
N THR A 23 4.26 -5.62 -3.85
CA THR A 23 4.31 -4.44 -4.73
C THR A 23 4.21 -3.15 -3.92
N ALA A 24 3.21 -3.02 -3.04
CA ALA A 24 3.06 -1.83 -2.19
C ALA A 24 4.25 -1.60 -1.23
N THR A 25 4.97 -2.65 -0.84
CA THR A 25 6.20 -2.48 -0.03
C THR A 25 7.36 -1.98 -0.88
N ALA A 26 7.46 -2.39 -2.13
CA ALA A 26 8.45 -1.90 -3.07
C ALA A 26 8.21 -0.40 -3.31
N ASP A 27 6.98 -0.05 -3.64
CA ASP A 27 6.49 1.32 -3.80
C ASP A 27 6.82 2.19 -2.57
N LEU A 28 6.44 1.73 -1.37
CA LEU A 28 6.79 2.40 -0.12
C LEU A 28 8.30 2.60 0.05
N ALA A 29 9.12 1.62 -0.34
CA ALA A 29 10.56 1.70 -0.23
C ALA A 29 11.20 2.66 -1.27
N LEU A 30 10.59 2.77 -2.46
CA LEU A 30 10.95 3.78 -3.47
C LEU A 30 10.61 5.18 -2.97
N SER A 31 9.39 5.38 -2.47
CA SER A 31 8.92 6.62 -1.84
C SER A 31 9.76 7.03 -0.61
N ALA A 32 10.19 6.05 0.19
CA ALA A 32 11.08 6.26 1.34
C ALA A 32 12.54 6.55 0.94
N GLY A 33 12.88 6.47 -0.35
CA GLY A 33 14.22 6.73 -0.85
C GLY A 33 15.24 5.64 -0.55
N LEU A 34 14.80 4.41 -0.27
CA LEU A 34 15.69 3.27 -0.02
C LEU A 34 16.36 2.77 -1.31
N TYR A 35 15.72 2.96 -2.45
CA TYR A 35 16.27 2.68 -3.79
C TYR A 35 15.72 3.67 -4.82
N GLY A 36 16.12 3.51 -6.09
CA GLY A 36 15.70 4.36 -7.20
C GLY A 36 16.58 5.60 -7.41
N THR A 37 16.55 6.11 -8.63
CA THR A 37 17.26 7.33 -9.05
C THR A 37 16.50 8.54 -8.54
N PRO A 38 17.10 9.38 -7.69
CA PRO A 38 16.46 10.62 -7.25
C PRO A 38 16.42 11.64 -8.39
N GLY A 39 15.37 12.45 -8.41
CA GLY A 39 15.20 13.52 -9.39
C GLY A 39 14.02 14.42 -9.06
N THR A 40 13.73 15.33 -9.96
CA THR A 40 12.60 16.26 -9.85
C THR A 40 11.57 15.90 -10.92
N TYR A 41 10.32 15.75 -10.50
CA TYR A 41 9.19 15.62 -11.42
C TYR A 41 8.52 16.97 -11.60
N LYS A 42 8.30 17.37 -12.85
CA LYS A 42 7.60 18.58 -13.22
C LYS A 42 6.28 18.24 -13.88
N VAL A 43 5.20 18.69 -13.26
CA VAL A 43 3.84 18.43 -13.75
C VAL A 43 3.57 19.28 -14.98
N GLU A 44 3.11 18.65 -16.06
CA GLU A 44 2.59 19.34 -17.25
C GLU A 44 1.09 19.55 -17.12
N SER A 45 0.34 18.48 -16.82
CA SER A 45 -1.11 18.55 -16.65
C SER A 45 -1.63 17.40 -15.80
N CYS A 46 -2.61 17.68 -14.94
CA CYS A 46 -3.34 16.66 -14.19
C CYS A 46 -4.80 16.57 -14.67
N TYR A 47 -5.33 15.34 -14.75
CA TYR A 47 -6.72 15.10 -15.11
C TYR A 47 -7.40 14.11 -14.16
N ASP A 48 -8.65 14.41 -13.81
CA ASP A 48 -9.47 13.51 -13.00
C ASP A 48 -9.93 12.32 -13.86
N THR A 49 -9.39 11.14 -13.57
CA THR A 49 -9.76 9.88 -14.21
C THR A 49 -11.04 9.27 -13.65
N ASN A 50 -11.61 9.82 -12.56
CA ASN A 50 -12.85 9.31 -12.00
C ASN A 50 -14.11 9.95 -12.61
N LEU A 51 -14.59 9.33 -13.68
CA LEU A 51 -15.86 9.69 -14.34
C LEU A 51 -17.11 9.58 -13.43
N SER A 52 -17.03 8.90 -12.28
CA SER A 52 -18.17 8.70 -11.37
C SER A 52 -18.35 9.83 -10.36
N GLY A 53 -17.40 10.78 -10.24
CA GLY A 53 -17.49 11.99 -9.41
C GLY A 53 -17.65 11.76 -7.89
N LYS A 54 -17.44 10.53 -7.40
CA LYS A 54 -17.60 10.18 -5.98
C LYS A 54 -16.30 10.35 -5.18
N ASN A 55 -15.17 10.09 -5.82
CA ASN A 55 -13.81 10.29 -5.30
C ASN A 55 -13.00 10.88 -6.46
N SER A 56 -12.14 11.86 -6.22
CA SER A 56 -11.24 12.37 -7.25
C SER A 56 -10.04 11.43 -7.38
N SER A 57 -9.75 10.95 -8.60
CA SER A 57 -8.57 10.13 -8.92
C SER A 57 -7.81 10.90 -9.97
N TYR A 58 -6.62 11.39 -9.67
CA TYR A 58 -5.87 12.24 -10.59
C TYR A 58 -4.70 11.50 -11.19
N ASP A 59 -4.64 11.49 -12.51
CA ASP A 59 -3.47 11.08 -13.26
C ASP A 59 -2.80 12.35 -13.78
N CYS A 60 -1.47 12.43 -13.64
CA CYS A 60 -0.70 13.61 -13.93
C CYS A 60 0.42 13.29 -14.91
N ASP A 61 0.39 13.97 -16.05
CA ASP A 61 1.44 13.98 -17.05
C ASP A 61 2.56 14.94 -16.64
N GLY A 62 3.80 14.62 -16.98
CA GLY A 62 4.93 15.48 -16.69
C GLY A 62 6.28 14.90 -17.06
N ASP A 63 7.30 15.67 -16.74
CA ASP A 63 8.69 15.36 -17.06
C ASP A 63 9.48 15.02 -15.78
N PHE A 64 10.11 13.86 -15.75
CA PHE A 64 11.07 13.49 -14.72
C PHE A 64 12.48 13.84 -15.16
N THR A 65 13.19 14.64 -14.36
CA THR A 65 14.61 14.96 -14.57
C THR A 65 15.45 14.34 -13.45
N PRO A 66 16.38 13.41 -13.74
CA PRO A 66 17.24 12.83 -12.71
C PRO A 66 18.20 13.88 -12.12
N ASP A 67 18.57 13.72 -10.85
CA ASP A 67 19.47 14.64 -10.16
C ASP A 67 20.82 14.76 -10.89
N GLY A 68 21.22 16.00 -11.21
CA GLY A 68 22.43 16.30 -11.98
C GLY A 68 22.24 16.18 -13.50
N GLY A 69 21.05 15.82 -13.96
CA GLY A 69 20.63 15.92 -15.35
C GLY A 69 20.27 17.35 -15.76
N THR A 70 20.11 17.55 -17.06
CA THR A 70 19.66 18.78 -17.68
C THR A 70 18.26 18.61 -18.26
N ALA A 71 17.62 19.69 -18.71
CA ALA A 71 16.30 19.62 -19.35
C ALA A 71 16.28 18.71 -20.60
N SER A 72 17.42 18.40 -21.22
CA SER A 72 17.50 17.42 -22.32
C SER A 72 17.51 15.96 -21.86
N ASP A 73 17.73 15.73 -20.56
CA ASP A 73 17.69 14.40 -19.93
C ASP A 73 16.33 14.14 -19.26
N ALA A 74 15.38 15.06 -19.42
CA ALA A 74 14.03 14.91 -18.94
C ALA A 74 13.28 13.82 -19.72
N GLU A 75 12.64 12.91 -19.01
CA GLU A 75 11.82 11.84 -19.58
C GLU A 75 10.36 12.09 -19.24
N TYR A 76 9.50 12.06 -20.26
CA TYR A 76 8.05 12.19 -20.08
C TYR A 76 7.50 10.92 -19.45
N VAL A 77 6.86 11.06 -18.29
CA VAL A 77 6.28 9.95 -17.52
C VAL A 77 4.88 10.35 -17.09
N GLU A 78 3.96 9.40 -17.08
CA GLU A 78 2.62 9.56 -16.52
C GLU A 78 2.60 9.03 -15.08
N LEU A 79 2.16 9.86 -14.13
CA LEU A 79 1.91 9.46 -12.75
C LEU A 79 0.43 9.16 -12.58
N SER A 80 0.08 7.88 -12.46
CA SER A 80 -1.29 7.46 -12.18
C SER A 80 -1.62 7.45 -10.69
N ASP A 81 -2.91 7.64 -10.36
CA ASP A 81 -3.47 7.52 -9.00
C ASP A 81 -2.70 8.36 -7.96
N THR A 82 -2.32 9.57 -8.35
CA THR A 82 -1.60 10.51 -7.46
C THR A 82 -2.47 10.97 -6.28
N GLY A 83 -3.78 10.77 -6.39
CA GLY A 83 -4.78 11.25 -5.44
C GLY A 83 -4.85 12.78 -5.32
N HIS A 84 -4.12 13.54 -6.15
CA HIS A 84 -3.98 14.97 -6.02
C HIS A 84 -3.90 15.69 -7.37
N ASP A 85 -4.62 16.81 -7.48
CA ASP A 85 -4.54 17.71 -8.63
C ASP A 85 -3.36 18.66 -8.41
N TYR A 86 -2.20 18.33 -8.98
CA TYR A 86 -1.05 19.21 -8.93
C TYR A 86 -1.22 20.31 -9.97
N PRO A 87 -1.01 21.59 -9.61
CA PRO A 87 -1.10 22.67 -10.58
C PRO A 87 -0.01 22.52 -11.66
N ASP A 88 -0.38 22.83 -12.90
CA ASP A 88 0.52 22.82 -14.06
C ASP A 88 1.80 23.61 -13.76
N GLY A 89 2.95 22.99 -14.07
CA GLY A 89 4.27 23.56 -13.84
C GLY A 89 4.79 23.43 -12.41
N SER A 90 4.07 22.78 -11.50
CA SER A 90 4.59 22.45 -10.17
C SER A 90 5.70 21.39 -10.24
N GLU A 91 6.68 21.53 -9.35
CA GLU A 91 7.84 20.65 -9.28
C GLU A 91 7.90 19.99 -7.89
N PHE A 92 8.13 18.69 -7.83
CA PHE A 92 8.32 17.96 -6.58
C PHE A 92 9.40 16.88 -6.68
N ASP A 93 9.99 16.56 -5.53
CA ASP A 93 11.00 15.50 -5.44
C ASP A 93 10.35 14.14 -5.72
N ALA A 94 10.91 13.42 -6.69
CA ALA A 94 10.44 12.11 -7.11
C ALA A 94 11.61 11.14 -7.22
N ARG A 95 11.29 9.84 -7.24
CA ARG A 95 12.26 8.79 -7.52
C ARG A 95 11.77 7.88 -8.62
N GLN A 96 12.65 7.63 -9.58
CA GLN A 96 12.43 6.64 -10.61
C GLN A 96 12.97 5.28 -10.15
N GLY A 97 12.14 4.25 -10.25
CA GLY A 97 12.49 2.87 -9.95
C GLY A 97 13.39 2.25 -11.02
N ILE A 98 13.46 0.92 -11.03
CA ILE A 98 14.27 0.17 -12.01
C ILE A 98 13.61 0.20 -13.39
N GLU A 99 12.27 0.21 -13.43
CA GLU A 99 11.48 0.37 -14.65
C GLU A 99 11.25 1.87 -14.90
N PRO A 100 11.42 2.40 -16.12
CA PRO A 100 11.30 3.83 -16.41
C PRO A 100 9.93 4.40 -16.05
N GLU A 101 8.87 3.61 -16.21
CA GLU A 101 7.49 3.96 -15.85
C GLU A 101 7.21 4.01 -14.33
N THR A 102 8.13 3.54 -13.49
CA THR A 102 7.92 3.50 -12.02
C THR A 102 8.45 4.75 -11.35
N VAL A 103 7.78 5.89 -11.55
CA VAL A 103 8.10 7.13 -10.81
C VAL A 103 7.18 7.26 -9.61
N GLN A 104 7.76 7.54 -8.44
CA GLN A 104 7.00 7.80 -7.22
C GLN A 104 7.42 9.07 -6.53
N ARG A 105 6.45 9.75 -5.91
CA ARG A 105 6.70 10.92 -5.09
C ARG A 105 7.60 10.55 -3.92
N ALA A 106 8.72 11.24 -3.78
CA ALA A 106 9.66 10.98 -2.70
C ALA A 106 9.22 11.70 -1.42
N GLY A 107 9.59 11.15 -0.27
CA GLY A 107 9.46 11.82 1.03
C GLY A 107 8.18 11.47 1.79
N PHE A 108 7.85 12.30 2.79
CA PHE A 108 6.81 11.99 3.78
C PHE A 108 5.45 11.67 3.14
N TRP A 109 5.05 12.45 2.14
CA TRP A 109 3.75 12.32 1.49
C TRP A 109 3.65 11.09 0.59
N GLY A 110 4.70 10.75 -0.17
CA GLY A 110 4.75 9.47 -0.89
C GLY A 110 4.69 8.26 0.05
N VAL A 111 5.45 8.33 1.15
CA VAL A 111 5.44 7.28 2.19
C VAL A 111 4.05 7.12 2.81
N VAL A 112 3.36 8.22 3.11
CA VAL A 112 1.99 8.21 3.65
C VAL A 112 0.97 7.69 2.62
N GLY A 113 1.15 8.02 1.34
CA GLY A 113 0.34 7.53 0.23
C GLY A 113 0.42 6.01 0.04
N GLU A 114 1.57 5.40 0.33
CA GLU A 114 1.76 3.94 0.18
C GLU A 114 1.45 3.14 1.47
N LEU A 115 1.57 3.78 2.63
CA LEU A 115 1.48 3.09 3.92
C LEU A 115 0.11 2.46 4.19
N TRP A 116 -0.97 3.07 3.69
CA TRP A 116 -2.32 2.52 3.87
C TRP A 116 -2.52 1.22 3.09
N GLN A 117 -1.92 1.10 1.89
CA GLN A 117 -2.00 -0.10 1.06
C GLN A 117 -1.31 -1.29 1.73
N VAL A 118 -0.11 -1.06 2.28
CA VAL A 118 0.63 -2.05 3.05
C VAL A 118 -0.16 -2.45 4.30
N ALA A 119 -0.72 -1.47 5.03
CA ALA A 119 -1.50 -1.73 6.23
C ALA A 119 -2.73 -2.61 5.95
N VAL A 120 -3.52 -2.29 4.92
CA VAL A 120 -4.68 -3.09 4.51
C VAL A 120 -4.26 -4.52 4.16
N SER A 121 -3.17 -4.68 3.40
CA SER A 121 -2.66 -5.98 3.01
C SER A 121 -2.28 -6.85 4.21
N VAL A 122 -1.54 -6.28 5.16
CA VAL A 122 -1.15 -6.94 6.41
C VAL A 122 -2.39 -7.36 7.22
N VAL A 123 -3.40 -6.49 7.33
CA VAL A 123 -4.63 -6.79 8.07
C VAL A 123 -5.39 -7.95 7.44
N VAL A 124 -5.57 -7.96 6.11
CA VAL A 124 -6.30 -9.05 5.44
C VAL A 124 -5.56 -10.38 5.59
N LEU A 125 -4.24 -10.40 5.38
CA LEU A 125 -3.43 -11.60 5.57
C LEU A 125 -3.49 -12.11 7.02
N ALA A 126 -3.42 -11.21 7.99
CA ALA A 126 -3.54 -11.54 9.40
C ALA A 126 -4.91 -12.16 9.74
N VAL A 127 -6.01 -11.61 9.21
CA VAL A 127 -7.36 -12.16 9.38
C VAL A 127 -7.48 -13.55 8.75
N LEU A 128 -6.97 -13.74 7.53
CA LEU A 128 -6.99 -15.05 6.85
C LEU A 128 -6.18 -16.09 7.63
N ALA A 129 -4.99 -15.73 8.09
CA ALA A 129 -4.16 -16.59 8.94
C ALA A 129 -4.87 -16.95 10.24
N TYR A 130 -5.50 -15.98 10.90
CA TYR A 130 -6.29 -16.22 12.10
C TYR A 130 -7.46 -17.18 11.84
N GLN A 131 -8.20 -17.01 10.74
CA GLN A 131 -9.30 -17.93 10.37
C GLN A 131 -8.81 -19.35 10.06
N ALA A 132 -7.61 -19.51 9.49
CA ALA A 132 -7.00 -20.81 9.25
C ALA A 132 -6.54 -21.50 10.54
N ILE A 133 -6.07 -20.73 11.53
CA ILE A 133 -5.51 -21.26 12.78
C ILE A 133 -6.60 -21.50 13.84
N LYS A 134 -7.67 -20.70 13.85
CA LYS A 134 -8.73 -20.77 14.87
C LYS A 134 -9.40 -22.16 14.88
N PRO A 135 -9.41 -22.86 16.02
CA PRO A 135 -10.03 -24.18 16.11
C PRO A 135 -11.54 -24.07 15.87
N ARG A 136 -12.05 -24.85 14.91
CA ARG A 136 -13.47 -24.91 14.55
C ARG A 136 -14.24 -25.70 15.62
N GLY A 137 -14.59 -25.03 16.72
CA GLY A 137 -15.75 -25.31 17.58
C GLY A 137 -15.87 -26.65 18.31
N ALA A 138 -15.33 -27.76 17.78
CA ALA A 138 -15.42 -29.09 18.38
C ALA A 138 -14.30 -29.33 19.43
N ASP A 139 -13.13 -28.71 19.25
CA ASP A 139 -12.01 -28.84 20.19
C ASP A 139 -12.09 -27.90 21.40
N ARG A 140 -12.95 -26.86 21.32
CA ARG A 140 -13.12 -25.86 22.39
C ARG A 140 -13.55 -26.47 23.72
N ARG A 141 -14.27 -27.60 23.69
CA ARG A 141 -14.71 -28.33 24.89
C ARG A 141 -13.63 -29.23 25.49
N ARG A 142 -12.56 -29.52 24.74
CA ARG A 142 -11.47 -30.43 25.15
C ARG A 142 -10.19 -29.67 25.54
N GLU A 143 -10.02 -28.44 25.05
CA GLU A 143 -8.84 -27.60 25.31
C GLU A 143 -8.91 -26.81 26.64
N ASP A 144 -10.09 -26.51 27.18
CA ASP A 144 -10.25 -25.80 28.47
C ASP A 144 -9.71 -26.58 29.69
N HIS A 145 -9.29 -27.84 29.52
CA HIS A 145 -8.76 -28.68 30.61
C HIS A 145 -7.24 -28.81 30.63
N ARG A 146 -6.49 -28.28 29.64
CA ARG A 146 -5.03 -28.45 29.59
C ARG A 146 -4.31 -27.11 29.54
N ARG A 147 -3.85 -26.71 30.73
CA ARG A 147 -3.15 -25.47 31.05
C ARG A 147 -1.73 -25.47 30.48
N GLU A 148 -1.60 -25.37 29.17
CA GLU A 148 -0.36 -25.00 28.46
C GLU A 148 -0.75 -24.18 27.22
N PRO A 149 -0.25 -22.94 27.05
CA PRO A 149 -0.58 -22.12 25.89
C PRO A 149 0.00 -22.80 24.64
N SER A 150 -0.86 -23.39 23.82
CA SER A 150 -0.43 -24.08 22.62
C SER A 150 0.30 -23.11 21.69
N ARG A 151 1.26 -23.60 20.89
CA ARG A 151 1.97 -22.81 19.86
C ARG A 151 1.03 -21.98 18.98
N ARG A 152 -0.21 -22.44 18.78
CA ARG A 152 -1.27 -21.74 18.04
C ARG A 152 -1.76 -20.48 18.73
N GLN A 153 -1.89 -20.50 20.06
CA GLN A 153 -2.33 -19.36 20.86
C GLN A 153 -1.28 -18.23 20.84
N LYS A 154 0.00 -18.59 20.98
CA LYS A 154 1.13 -17.64 20.85
C LYS A 154 1.24 -17.03 19.44
N THR A 155 0.83 -17.77 18.41
CA THR A 155 0.78 -17.27 17.02
C THR A 155 -0.43 -16.35 16.84
N ALA A 156 -1.58 -16.69 17.40
CA ALA A 156 -2.78 -15.86 17.37
C ALA A 156 -2.58 -14.51 18.08
N ASP A 157 -1.85 -14.48 19.20
CA ASP A 157 -1.53 -13.23 19.90
C ASP A 157 -0.64 -12.31 19.04
N ARG A 158 0.39 -12.87 18.38
CA ARG A 158 1.25 -12.09 17.46
C ARG A 158 0.48 -11.52 16.27
N VAL A 159 -0.41 -12.32 15.70
CA VAL A 159 -1.31 -11.88 14.62
C VAL A 159 -2.26 -10.79 15.11
N GLY A 160 -2.79 -10.92 16.33
CA GLY A 160 -3.61 -9.91 16.98
C GLY A 160 -2.88 -8.57 17.14
N TYR A 161 -1.62 -8.59 17.61
CA TYR A 161 -0.79 -7.39 17.70
C TYR A 161 -0.52 -6.74 16.34
N ALA A 162 -0.23 -7.55 15.30
CA ALA A 162 -0.03 -7.02 13.95
C ALA A 162 -1.26 -6.26 13.44
N VAL A 163 -2.47 -6.80 13.65
CA VAL A 163 -3.72 -6.11 13.30
C VAL A 163 -3.92 -4.85 14.15
N LEU A 164 -3.66 -4.92 15.45
CA LEU A 164 -3.81 -3.79 16.36
C LEU A 164 -2.90 -2.61 16.02
N VAL A 165 -1.74 -2.86 15.41
CA VAL A 165 -0.81 -1.81 14.95
C VAL A 165 -1.13 -1.37 13.52
N ALA A 166 -1.39 -2.31 12.62
CA ALA A 166 -1.64 -2.00 11.21
C ALA A 166 -2.92 -1.19 11.01
N VAL A 167 -3.99 -1.47 11.76
CA VAL A 167 -5.28 -0.76 11.60
C VAL A 167 -5.16 0.74 11.93
N PRO A 168 -4.66 1.16 13.12
CA PRO A 168 -4.48 2.57 13.41
C PRO A 168 -3.51 3.26 12.47
N VAL A 169 -2.41 2.60 12.09
CA VAL A 169 -1.42 3.15 11.17
C VAL A 169 -2.03 3.39 9.79
N GLY A 170 -2.77 2.40 9.26
CA GLY A 170 -3.46 2.55 7.97
C GLY A 170 -4.54 3.64 8.00
N ILE A 171 -5.33 3.72 9.09
CA ILE A 171 -6.35 4.76 9.26
C ILE A 171 -5.70 6.14 9.34
N LEU A 172 -4.63 6.31 10.12
CA LEU A 172 -3.94 7.59 10.24
C LEU A 172 -3.28 8.01 8.93
N SER A 173 -2.69 7.07 8.19
CA SER A 173 -2.11 7.34 6.87
C SER A 173 -3.17 7.76 5.87
N TRP A 174 -4.30 7.08 5.85
CA TRP A 174 -5.42 7.43 4.99
C TRP A 174 -6.03 8.80 5.34
N ILE A 175 -6.18 9.10 6.63
CA ILE A 175 -6.64 10.43 7.09
C ILE A 175 -5.62 11.50 6.71
N ALA A 176 -4.32 11.25 6.86
CA ALA A 176 -3.28 12.19 6.49
C ALA A 176 -3.29 12.48 4.98
N MET A 177 -3.46 11.46 4.14
CA MET A 177 -3.65 11.62 2.70
C MET A 177 -4.86 12.49 2.36
N LEU A 178 -5.98 12.32 3.08
CA LEU A 178 -7.18 13.16 2.89
C LEU A 178 -7.04 14.58 3.47
N ALA A 179 -6.10 14.81 4.37
CA ALA A 179 -5.94 16.07 5.11
C ALA A 179 -4.74 16.91 4.61
N GLU A 180 -4.04 16.47 3.56
CA GLU A 180 -2.94 17.21 2.96
C GLU A 180 -3.45 18.58 2.48
N PRO A 181 -2.87 19.70 2.96
CA PRO A 181 -3.37 21.03 2.64
C PRO A 181 -3.10 21.36 1.17
N THR A 182 -4.16 21.68 0.44
CA THR A 182 -4.10 22.30 -0.89
C THR A 182 -3.40 23.66 -0.80
N PRO A 183 -2.31 23.90 -1.54
CA PRO A 183 -1.72 25.23 -1.67
C PRO A 183 -2.60 26.19 -2.48
#